data_AF-A0A921AWP8-F1
#
_entry.id   AF-A0A921AWP8-F1
#
_cell.length_a   1.000
_cell.length_b   1.000
_cell.length_c   1.000
_cell.angle_alpha   90.00
_cell.angle_beta   90.00
_cell.angle_gamma   90.00
#
_symmetry.space_group_name_H-M   'P 1'
#
loop_
_entity.id
_entity.type
_entity.pdbx_description
1 polymer ?
#
loop_
_entity_poly.entity_id
_entity_poly.type
_entity_poly.pdbx_seq_one_letter_code
_entity_poly.pdbx_strand_id
1 'polypeptide(L)' 'MTTEEQIARLEELTYFQEKLLRELNEALASQQAQLDALEKRLAGLEEHMTTLLDSFGQDAPVNTLPPHYMPERY' A
#
# COMPACT_ATOMS: atom_id res chain seq x y z
N MET A 1 0.76 34.37 -42.09
CA MET A 1 1.75 33.92 -41.10
C MET A 1 3.04 33.62 -41.82
N THR A 2 4.14 34.21 -41.38
CA THR A 2 5.47 33.87 -41.89
C THR A 2 5.94 32.53 -41.31
N THR A 3 6.96 31.93 -41.90
CA THR A 3 7.60 30.72 -41.36
C THR A 3 8.20 30.97 -39.98
N GLU A 4 8.73 32.17 -39.75
CA GLU A 4 9.36 32.57 -38.49
C GLU A 4 8.33 32.69 -37.35
N GLU A 5 7.14 33.23 -37.63
CA GLU A 5 6.02 33.24 -36.69
C GLU A 5 5.54 31.82 -36.32
N GLN A 6 5.57 30.89 -37.28
CA GLN A 6 5.22 29.49 -37.02
C GLN A 6 6.26 28.80 -36.15
N ILE A 7 7.53 29.03 -36.41
CA ILE A 7 8.64 28.48 -35.60
C ILE A 7 8.54 28.99 -34.17
N ALA A 8 8.38 30.30 -33.95
CA ALA A 8 8.26 30.89 -32.62
C ALA A 8 7.09 30.29 -31.82
N ARG A 9 5.93 30.08 -32.47
CA ARG A 9 4.77 29.44 -31.83
C ARG A 9 5.04 27.98 -31.46
N LEU A 10 5.73 27.24 -32.31
CA LEU A 10 6.07 25.84 -32.03
C LEU A 10 7.05 25.75 -30.86
N GLU A 11 8.05 26.62 -30.79
CA GLU A 11 8.99 26.68 -29.67
C GLU A 11 8.30 27.02 -28.35
N GLU A 12 7.39 27.99 -28.37
CA GLU A 12 6.56 28.33 -27.21
C GLU A 12 5.71 27.13 -26.75
N LEU A 13 5.04 26.46 -27.68
CA LEU A 13 4.26 25.26 -27.39
C LEU A 13 5.12 24.14 -26.82
N THR A 14 6.30 23.89 -27.39
CA THR A 14 7.24 22.89 -26.90
C THR A 14 7.69 23.21 -25.48
N TYR A 15 8.02 24.47 -25.19
CA TYR A 15 8.39 24.89 -23.84
C TYR A 15 7.29 24.60 -22.81
N PHE A 16 6.03 24.95 -23.12
CA PHE A 16 4.92 24.68 -22.21
C PHE A 16 4.63 23.19 -22.06
N GLN A 17 4.76 22.40 -23.13
CA GLN A 17 4.61 20.95 -23.07
C GLN A 17 5.70 20.31 -22.20
N GLU A 18 6.96 20.72 -22.34
CA GLU A 18 8.04 20.23 -21.48
C GLU A 18 7.81 20.57 -20.01
N LYS A 19 7.36 21.80 -19.74
CA LYS A 19 7.03 22.21 -18.38
C LYS A 19 5.91 21.34 -17.79
N LEU A 20 4.83 21.15 -18.54
CA LEU A 20 3.70 20.32 -18.11
C LEU A 20 4.13 18.86 -17.89
N LEU A 21 4.97 18.30 -18.76
CA LEU A 21 5.50 16.95 -18.60
C LEU A 21 6.33 16.80 -17.33
N ARG A 22 7.13 17.80 -16.96
CA ARG A 22 7.90 17.79 -15.69
C ARG A 22 6.97 17.80 -14.49
N GLU A 23 5.98 18.69 -14.47
CA GLU A 23 4.99 18.78 -13.39
C GLU A 23 4.19 17.47 -13.22
N LEU A 24 3.78 16.86 -14.33
CA LEU A 24 3.09 15.56 -14.32
C LEU A 24 4.01 14.44 -13.79
N ASN A 25 5.27 14.43 -14.20
CA ASN A 25 6.22 13.43 -13.74
C ASN A 25 6.50 13.55 -12.23
N GLU A 26 6.63 14.77 -11.71
CA GLU A 26 6.77 15.02 -10.28
C GLU A 26 5.52 14.55 -9.51
N ALA A 27 4.32 14.84 -10.02
CA ALA A 27 3.07 14.38 -9.44
C ALA A 27 2.95 12.85 -9.45
N LEU A 28 3.38 12.18 -10.53
CA LEU A 28 3.40 10.72 -10.64
C LEU A 28 4.40 10.10 -9.66
N ALA A 29 5.62 10.65 -9.55
CA ALA A 29 6.61 10.17 -8.60
C ALA A 29 6.13 10.29 -7.15
N SER A 30 5.47 11.40 -6.81
CA SER A 30 4.85 11.58 -5.49
C SER A 30 3.74 10.57 -5.21
N GLN A 31 2.90 10.27 -6.21
CA GLN A 31 1.86 9.24 -6.09
C GLN A 31 2.47 7.85 -5.91
N GLN A 32 3.55 7.52 -6.63
CA GLN A 32 4.25 6.25 -6.46
C GLN A 32 4.80 6.09 -5.03
N ALA A 33 5.44 7.14 -4.49
CA ALA A 33 5.94 7.10 -3.12
C ALA A 33 4.82 6.91 -2.08
N GLN A 34 3.62 7.45 -2.34
CA GLN A 34 2.45 7.22 -1.49
C GLN A 34 1.96 5.78 -1.56
N LEU A 35 1.93 5.19 -2.77
CA LEU A 35 1.58 3.78 -2.96
C LEU A 35 2.56 2.86 -2.23
N ASP A 36 3.87 3.08 -2.40
CA ASP A 36 4.91 2.30 -1.72
C ASP A 36 4.75 2.34 -0.19
N ALA A 37 4.40 3.52 0.35
CA ALA A 37 4.13 3.69 1.78
C ALA A 37 2.88 2.93 2.24
N LEU A 38 1.83 2.88 1.42
CA LEU A 38 0.61 2.13 1.71
C LEU A 38 0.86 0.62 1.62
N GLU A 39 1.55 0.14 0.58
CA GLU A 39 1.93 -1.27 0.44
C GLU A 39 2.72 -1.75 1.66
N LYS A 40 3.70 -0.95 2.11
CA LYS A 40 4.48 -1.29 3.31
C LYS A 40 3.60 -1.39 4.57
N ARG A 41 2.62 -0.50 4.72
CA ARG A 41 1.67 -0.54 5.85
C ARG A 41 0.76 -1.75 5.79
N LEU A 42 0.27 -2.11 4.60
CA LEU A 42 -0.55 -3.31 4.40
C LEU A 42 0.23 -4.58 4.72
N ALA A 43 1.47 -4.71 4.23
CA ALA A 43 2.33 -5.83 4.56
C ALA A 43 2.55 -5.98 6.07
N GLY A 44 2.77 -4.87 6.78
CA GLY A 44 2.88 -4.89 8.25
C GLY A 44 1.59 -5.33 8.94
N LEU A 45 0.42 -4.90 8.45
CA LEU A 45 -0.87 -5.35 8.98
C LEU A 45 -1.11 -6.84 8.74
N GLU A 46 -0.74 -7.35 7.57
CA GLU A 46 -0.81 -8.78 7.26
C GLU A 46 0.08 -9.59 8.22
N GLU A 47 1.32 -9.16 8.46
CA GLU A 47 2.24 -9.79 9.41
C GLU A 47 1.71 -9.76 10.85
N HIS A 48 1.12 -8.65 11.28
CA HIS A 48 0.48 -8.56 12.59
C HIS A 48 -0.72 -9.51 12.69
N MET A 49 -1.54 -9.61 11.65
CA MET A 49 -2.70 -10.49 11.62
C MET A 49 -2.29 -11.97 11.66
N THR A 50 -1.26 -12.37 10.90
CA THR A 50 -0.74 -13.74 10.96
C THR A 50 -0.18 -14.04 12.34
N THR A 51 0.62 -13.15 12.91
CA THR A 51 1.16 -13.30 14.28
C THR A 51 0.04 -13.45 15.31
N LEU A 52 -1.03 -12.65 15.21
CA LEU A 52 -2.19 -12.75 16.09
C LEU A 52 -2.90 -14.09 15.93
N LEU A 53 -3.18 -14.53 14.70
CA LEU A 53 -3.80 -15.82 14.43
C LEU A 53 -2.97 -16.99 14.96
N ASP A 54 -1.65 -16.95 14.77
CA ASP A 54 -0.74 -17.97 15.31
C ASP A 54 -0.75 -17.99 16.84
N SER A 55 -0.80 -16.82 17.50
CA SER A 55 -0.91 -16.75 18.96
C SER A 55 -2.23 -17.32 19.48
N PHE A 56 -3.37 -17.04 18.82
CA PHE A 56 -4.67 -17.63 19.17
C PHE A 56 -4.72 -19.13 18.90
N GLY A 57 -4.01 -19.64 17.89
CA GLY A 57 -3.93 -21.07 17.59
C GLY A 57 -3.10 -21.86 18.61
N GLN A 58 -2.12 -21.23 19.24
CA GLN A 58 -1.23 -21.85 20.24
C GLN A 58 -1.76 -21.74 21.69
N ASP A 59 -2.44 -20.65 22.02
CA ASP A 59 -2.95 -20.38 23.38
C ASP A 59 -4.47 -20.58 23.55
N ALA A 60 -5.17 -21.16 22.57
CA ALA A 60 -6.55 -21.58 22.78
C ALA A 60 -6.57 -22.60 23.93
N PRO A 61 -7.18 -22.30 25.09
CA PRO A 61 -7.26 -23.26 26.17
C PRO A 61 -8.01 -24.47 25.63
N VAL A 62 -7.34 -25.62 25.58
CA VAL A 62 -8.01 -26.88 25.32
C VAL A 62 -9.15 -26.95 26.32
N ASN A 63 -10.39 -26.85 25.84
CA ASN A 63 -11.58 -26.93 26.67
C ASN A 63 -11.81 -28.40 27.07
N THR A 64 -10.77 -29.03 27.62
CA THR A 64 -10.83 -30.32 28.27
C THR A 64 -11.49 -30.13 29.62
N LEU A 65 -12.53 -30.91 29.86
CA LEU A 65 -13.22 -30.99 31.13
C LEU A 65 -12.19 -31.16 32.25
N PRO A 66 -12.14 -30.29 33.27
CA PRO A 66 -11.18 -30.42 34.36
C PRO A 66 -11.31 -31.80 35.03
N PRO A 67 -10.21 -32.41 35.50
CA PRO A 67 -10.17 -33.82 35.91
C PRO A 67 -11.17 -34.20 37.01
N HIS A 68 -11.64 -33.23 37.80
CA HIS A 68 -12.63 -33.44 38.87
C HIS A 68 -14.09 -33.54 38.38
N TYR A 69 -14.35 -33.35 37.08
CA TYR A 69 -15.67 -33.50 36.47
C TYR A 69 -15.94 -34.92 35.92
N MET A 70 -14.99 -35.85 36.02
CA MET A 70 -15.26 -37.25 35.75
C MET A 70 -16.15 -37.80 36.87
N PRO A 71 -17.44 -38.13 36.64
CA PRO A 71 -18.25 -38.73 37.68
C PRO A 71 -17.62 -40.06 38.07
N GLU A 72 -17.36 -40.26 39.36
CA GLU A 72 -16.93 -41.56 39.87
C GLU A 72 -17.94 -42.61 39.39
N ARG A 73 -17.44 -43.58 38.63
CA ARG A 73 -18.25 -44.71 38.17
C ARG A 73 -18.54 -45.57 39.40
N TYR A 74 -19.68 -45.32 40.04
CA TYR A 74 -20.34 -46.26 40.94
C TYR A 74 -21.12 -47.28 40.14
#